data_AF-A0A833Z042-F1
#
_entry.id   AF-A0A833Z042-F1
#
_cell.length_a   1.000
_cell.length_b   1.000
_cell.length_c   1.000
_cell.angle_alpha   90.00
_cell.angle_beta   90.00
_cell.angle_gamma   90.00
#
_symmetry.space_group_name_H-M   'P 1'
#
loop_
_entity.id
_entity.type
_entity.pdbx_description
1 polymer ?
#
loop_
_entity_poly.entity_id
_entity_poly.type
_entity_poly.pdbx_seq_one_letter_code
_entity_poly.pdbx_strand_id
1 'polypeptide(L)'
;MWALGGRLGLRGCLGAGRLLCPRFQSRGSPGAEDGDRPQPSSKTPKIPKIYTKTGDKGFSSTFTGERRSKDDQVFEALGTTDELSSAIGFAMELIAERGHPFAEELEKIQCSLQDVGSALATPRSSAREAHLKHTAFGTGRILELEQWIDRYSSQLPPLTAFILP
;
A
#
# COMPACT_ATOMS: atom_id res chain seq x y z
N MET A 1 -15.06 31.26 46.91
CA MET A 1 -14.36 32.50 47.33
C MET A 1 -12.98 32.09 47.80
N TRP A 2 -11.96 32.38 46.98
CA TRP A 2 -10.57 32.72 47.31
C TRP A 2 -9.79 32.70 45.99
N ALA A 3 -9.34 33.90 45.61
CA ALA A 3 -8.51 34.19 44.46
C ALA A 3 -7.08 34.43 44.95
N LEU A 4 -6.08 34.05 44.14
CA LEU A 4 -4.71 34.57 44.05
C LEU A 4 -4.01 33.63 43.04
N GLY A 5 -3.52 34.05 41.87
CA GLY A 5 -2.78 35.26 41.57
C GLY A 5 -1.28 34.91 41.55
N GLY A 6 -0.69 34.67 40.38
CA GLY A 6 0.74 34.39 40.25
C GLY A 6 1.22 34.19 38.81
N ARG A 7 1.64 35.29 38.17
CA ARG A 7 2.51 35.25 36.99
C ARG A 7 3.92 34.85 37.43
N LEU A 8 4.57 33.93 36.73
CA LEU A 8 6.01 33.99 36.47
C LEU A 8 6.30 33.16 35.22
N GLY A 9 6.82 33.80 34.17
CA GLY A 9 7.30 33.13 32.98
C GLY A 9 8.76 32.73 33.14
N LEU A 10 9.15 31.62 32.51
CA LEU A 10 10.50 31.44 31.95
C LEU A 10 10.50 30.23 31.00
N ARG A 11 10.79 30.54 29.73
CA ARG A 11 11.59 29.82 28.74
C ARG A 11 11.70 28.28 28.83
N GLY A 12 11.45 27.67 27.68
CA GLY A 12 12.41 26.72 27.09
C GLY A 12 11.83 25.34 26.80
N CYS A 13 11.51 25.08 25.54
CA CYS A 13 12.30 24.22 24.66
C CYS A 13 11.46 23.84 23.44
N LEU A 14 11.91 24.30 22.28
CA LEU A 14 11.44 23.87 20.97
C LEU A 14 11.85 22.40 20.76
N GLY A 15 10.88 21.51 20.56
CA GLY A 15 11.09 20.17 20.03
C GLY A 15 10.67 20.14 18.56
N ALA A 16 11.57 20.56 17.67
CA ALA A 16 11.38 20.51 16.23
C ALA A 16 11.26 19.05 15.75
N GLY A 17 10.14 18.73 15.09
CA GLY A 17 9.96 17.49 14.35
C GLY A 17 11.00 17.39 13.23
N ARG A 18 11.87 16.38 13.32
CA ARG A 18 12.80 16.01 12.26
C ARG A 18 12.03 15.32 11.14
N LEU A 19 11.73 16.05 10.05
CA LEU A 19 11.60 15.43 8.74
C LEU A 19 12.99 14.95 8.31
N LEU A 20 13.22 13.64 8.34
CA LEU A 20 14.39 13.01 7.73
C LEU A 20 14.04 12.61 6.30
N CYS A 21 14.17 13.54 5.37
CA CYS A 21 14.43 13.22 3.97
C CYS A 21 15.97 13.23 3.77
N PRO A 22 16.59 12.18 3.21
CA PRO A 22 18.00 12.23 2.85
C PRO A 22 18.18 13.16 1.64
N ARG A 23 18.54 14.42 1.91
CA ARG A 23 18.93 15.40 0.89
C ARG A 23 20.35 15.06 0.43
N PHE A 24 20.44 14.30 -0.66
CA PHE A 24 21.68 13.99 -1.38
C PHE A 24 22.38 15.29 -1.78
N GLN A 25 23.45 15.67 -1.07
CA GLN A 25 24.25 16.86 -1.35
C GLN A 25 25.40 16.48 -2.29
N SER A 26 25.25 16.78 -3.57
CA SER A 26 26.37 16.79 -4.50
C SER A 26 27.22 18.04 -4.24
N ARG A 27 28.43 17.85 -3.69
CA ARG A 27 29.44 18.90 -3.59
C ARG A 27 29.97 19.22 -5.00
N GLY A 28 29.73 20.45 -5.47
CA GLY A 28 30.44 21.01 -6.63
C GLY A 28 31.64 21.83 -6.15
N SER A 29 32.81 21.59 -6.72
CA SER A 29 33.97 22.49 -6.65
C SER A 29 34.08 23.29 -7.95
N PRO A 30 34.55 24.54 -7.93
CA PRO A 30 34.67 25.34 -9.15
C PRO A 30 35.99 25.01 -9.87
N GLY A 31 35.90 24.67 -11.15
CA GLY A 31 37.03 24.51 -12.07
C GLY A 31 36.72 25.24 -13.37
N ALA A 32 37.66 26.06 -13.82
CA ALA A 32 37.56 27.00 -14.93
C ALA A 32 37.60 26.34 -16.32
N GLU A 33 36.92 27.01 -17.26
CA GLU A 33 37.03 27.10 -18.73
C GLU A 33 37.58 25.93 -19.57
N ASP A 34 36.81 25.49 -20.57
CA ASP A 34 37.09 25.63 -22.03
C ASP A 34 36.16 24.70 -22.86
N GLY A 35 35.80 25.14 -24.06
CA GLY A 35 35.41 24.25 -25.16
C GLY A 35 33.90 24.05 -25.41
N ASP A 36 33.41 24.77 -26.41
CA ASP A 36 32.11 24.62 -27.06
C ASP A 36 31.85 23.16 -27.50
N ARG A 37 30.97 22.45 -26.80
CA ARG A 37 30.49 21.11 -27.15
C ARG A 37 28.97 21.06 -26.96
N PRO A 38 28.17 20.65 -27.96
CA PRO A 38 26.73 20.55 -27.80
C PRO A 38 26.42 19.50 -26.73
N GLN A 39 25.89 19.96 -25.60
CA GLN A 39 25.48 19.12 -24.48
C GLN A 39 24.30 18.23 -24.92
N PRO A 40 24.32 16.90 -24.66
CA PRO A 40 23.19 16.05 -24.96
C PRO A 40 21.99 16.50 -24.11
N SER A 41 20.92 16.92 -24.80
CA SER A 41 19.70 17.44 -24.18
C SER A 41 19.23 16.54 -23.04
N SER A 42 19.09 17.11 -21.86
CA SER A 42 18.49 16.48 -20.69
C SER A 42 17.09 15.97 -21.03
N LYS A 43 16.96 14.67 -21.27
CA LYS A 43 15.65 14.03 -21.45
C LYS A 43 14.93 14.06 -20.10
N THR A 44 13.99 14.98 -19.94
CA THR A 44 13.05 14.95 -18.82
C THR A 44 12.29 13.62 -18.85
N PRO A 45 12.23 12.87 -17.73
CA PRO A 45 11.49 11.63 -17.70
C PRO A 45 10.01 11.94 -17.91
N LYS A 46 9.46 11.47 -19.03
CA LYS A 46 8.03 11.59 -19.32
C LYS A 46 7.27 10.70 -18.34
N ILE A 47 6.47 11.31 -17.47
CA ILE A 47 5.53 10.58 -16.61
C ILE A 47 4.51 9.90 -17.54
N PRO A 48 4.38 8.56 -17.50
CA PRO A 48 3.42 7.87 -18.34
C PRO A 48 2.00 8.31 -17.97
N LYS A 49 1.15 8.48 -18.99
CA LYS A 49 -0.28 8.74 -18.76
C LYS A 49 -0.92 7.52 -18.11
N ILE A 50 -1.78 7.76 -17.12
CA ILE A 50 -2.48 6.68 -16.39
C ILE A 50 -3.40 5.88 -17.32
N TYR A 51 -4.04 6.52 -18.31
CA TYR A 51 -4.92 5.85 -19.26
C TYR A 51 -4.22 5.56 -20.60
N THR A 52 -4.40 4.34 -21.12
CA THR A 52 -3.79 3.87 -22.38
C THR A 52 -4.81 3.61 -23.49
N LYS A 53 -6.12 3.58 -23.17
CA LYS A 53 -7.23 3.28 -24.10
C LYS A 53 -7.23 1.86 -24.69
N THR A 54 -6.31 0.99 -24.29
CA THR A 54 -6.22 -0.39 -24.82
C THR A 54 -7.35 -1.30 -24.34
N GLY A 55 -8.11 -0.85 -23.34
CA GLY A 55 -9.24 -1.56 -22.74
C GLY A 55 -10.62 -1.10 -23.22
N ASP A 56 -10.70 -0.14 -24.15
CA ASP A 56 -11.97 0.47 -24.58
C ASP A 56 -12.88 -0.52 -25.33
N LYS A 57 -12.30 -1.59 -25.90
CA LYS A 57 -13.03 -2.66 -26.60
C LYS A 57 -13.55 -3.76 -25.67
N GLY A 58 -13.48 -3.58 -24.35
CA GLY A 58 -13.94 -4.59 -23.38
C GLY A 58 -12.93 -5.71 -23.08
N PHE A 59 -11.67 -5.57 -23.49
CA PHE A 59 -10.62 -6.57 -23.24
C PHE A 59 -9.50 -6.00 -22.37
N SER A 60 -8.90 -6.83 -21.53
CA SER A 60 -7.71 -6.48 -20.75
C SER A 60 -6.67 -7.61 -20.80
N SER A 61 -5.47 -7.35 -20.29
CA SER A 61 -4.37 -8.33 -20.25
C SER A 61 -4.16 -8.84 -18.83
N THR A 62 -3.99 -10.14 -18.68
CA THR A 62 -3.50 -10.77 -17.44
C THR A 62 -2.01 -10.50 -17.27
N PHE A 63 -1.43 -10.83 -16.11
CA PHE A 63 -0.01 -10.66 -15.82
C PHE A 63 0.88 -11.47 -16.77
N THR A 64 0.36 -12.56 -17.33
CA THR A 64 1.06 -13.40 -18.32
C THR A 64 1.14 -12.77 -19.72
N GLY A 65 0.40 -11.67 -19.96
CA GLY A 65 0.24 -11.01 -21.25
C GLY A 65 -0.96 -11.52 -22.07
N GLU A 66 -1.60 -12.61 -21.64
CA GLU A 66 -2.82 -13.13 -22.27
C GLU A 66 -3.95 -12.11 -22.21
N ARG A 67 -4.62 -11.84 -23.35
CA ARG A 67 -5.77 -10.93 -23.43
C ARG A 67 -7.08 -11.70 -23.24
N ARG A 68 -7.90 -11.24 -22.31
CA ARG A 68 -9.22 -11.80 -21.99
C ARG A 68 -10.29 -10.72 -21.96
N SER A 69 -11.56 -11.12 -22.08
CA SER A 69 -12.69 -10.20 -21.87
C SER A 69 -12.66 -9.67 -20.44
N LYS A 70 -13.08 -8.42 -20.21
CA LYS A 70 -13.18 -7.85 -18.86
C LYS A 70 -14.19 -8.58 -17.96
N ASP A 71 -15.14 -9.29 -18.56
CA ASP A 71 -16.15 -10.08 -17.85
C ASP A 71 -15.65 -11.50 -17.51
N ASP A 72 -14.39 -11.81 -17.79
CA ASP A 72 -13.78 -13.11 -17.42
C ASP A 72 -13.64 -13.23 -15.90
N GLN A 73 -13.86 -14.44 -15.36
CA GLN A 73 -13.79 -14.73 -13.93
C GLN A 73 -12.48 -14.31 -13.27
N VAL A 74 -11.37 -14.29 -14.02
CA VAL A 74 -10.08 -13.80 -13.52
C VAL A 74 -10.18 -12.32 -13.14
N PHE A 75 -10.80 -11.49 -13.98
CA PHE A 75 -10.94 -10.06 -13.69
C PHE A 75 -12.03 -9.77 -12.66
N GLU A 76 -13.08 -10.60 -12.59
CA GLU A 76 -14.05 -10.52 -11.50
C GLU A 76 -13.36 -10.74 -10.15
N ALA A 77 -12.61 -11.84 -10.01
CA ALA A 77 -11.88 -12.14 -8.78
C ALA A 77 -10.85 -11.04 -8.41
N LEU A 78 -10.17 -10.48 -9.41
CA LEU A 78 -9.27 -9.33 -9.22
C LEU A 78 -10.02 -8.08 -8.74
N GLY A 79 -11.13 -7.74 -9.38
CA GLY A 79 -11.95 -6.58 -9.05
C GLY A 79 -12.52 -6.67 -7.64
N THR A 80 -13.08 -7.83 -7.26
CA THR A 80 -13.61 -8.04 -5.90
C THR A 80 -12.51 -7.94 -4.84
N THR A 81 -11.29 -8.41 -5.15
CA THR A 81 -10.14 -8.30 -4.24
C THR A 81 -9.71 -6.84 -4.06
N ASP A 82 -9.70 -6.06 -5.14
CA ASP A 82 -9.39 -4.61 -5.11
C ASP A 82 -10.47 -3.80 -4.37
N GLU A 83 -11.74 -4.17 -4.54
CA GLU A 83 -12.87 -3.59 -3.81
C GLU A 83 -12.75 -3.86 -2.29
N LEU A 84 -12.43 -5.10 -1.90
CA LEU A 84 -12.18 -5.45 -0.49
C LEU A 84 -11.02 -4.62 0.09
N SER A 85 -9.91 -4.50 -0.64
CA SER A 85 -8.75 -3.70 -0.20
C SER A 85 -9.14 -2.21 -0.01
N SER A 86 -9.95 -1.68 -0.92
CA SER A 86 -10.47 -0.31 -0.84
C SER A 86 -11.40 -0.11 0.36
N ALA A 87 -12.28 -1.08 0.63
CA ALA A 87 -13.17 -1.05 1.79
C ALA A 87 -12.40 -1.09 3.12
N ILE A 88 -11.34 -1.89 3.21
CA ILE A 88 -10.43 -1.90 4.36
C ILE A 88 -9.77 -0.53 4.53
N GLY A 89 -9.26 0.06 3.45
CA GLY A 89 -8.63 1.38 3.49
C GLY A 89 -9.59 2.46 3.98
N PHE A 90 -10.85 2.41 3.54
CA PHE A 90 -11.89 3.31 4.05
C PHE A 90 -12.17 3.07 5.54
N ALA A 91 -12.28 1.82 5.98
CA ALA A 91 -12.48 1.49 7.39
C ALA A 91 -11.31 1.97 8.29
N MET A 92 -10.08 1.95 7.77
CA MET A 92 -8.90 2.43 8.49
C MET A 92 -8.96 3.94 8.78
N GLU A 93 -9.57 4.74 7.91
CA GLU A 93 -9.75 6.19 8.13
C GLU A 93 -10.75 6.48 9.27
N LEU A 94 -11.60 5.53 9.64
CA LEU A 94 -12.57 5.66 10.73
C LEU A 94 -11.99 5.31 12.10
N ILE A 95 -10.71 4.89 12.18
CA ILE A 95 -10.06 4.51 13.43
C ILE A 95 -9.81 5.76 14.28
N ALA A 96 -10.56 5.90 15.38
CA ALA A 96 -10.44 7.02 16.29
C ALA A 96 -9.23 6.91 17.24
N GLU A 97 -8.92 5.70 17.69
CA GLU A 97 -7.85 5.43 18.66
C GLU A 97 -6.53 5.12 17.97
N ARG A 98 -5.49 5.89 18.27
CA ARG A 98 -4.15 5.67 17.72
C ARG A 98 -3.39 4.61 18.52
N GLY A 99 -2.66 3.76 17.81
CA GLY A 99 -1.73 2.80 18.41
C GLY A 99 -2.33 1.43 18.75
N HIS A 100 -3.57 1.16 18.33
CA HIS A 100 -4.10 -0.20 18.45
C HIS A 100 -3.46 -1.13 17.38
N PRO A 101 -3.02 -2.35 17.75
CA PRO A 101 -2.31 -3.26 16.83
C PRO A 101 -3.09 -3.61 15.55
N PHE A 102 -4.43 -3.65 15.58
CA PHE A 102 -5.24 -3.95 14.39
C PHE A 102 -4.97 -2.99 13.22
N ALA A 103 -4.52 -1.76 13.45
CA ALA A 103 -4.25 -0.82 12.35
C ALA A 103 -3.10 -1.31 11.46
N GLU A 104 -2.02 -1.79 12.09
CA GLU A 104 -0.88 -2.39 11.38
C GLU A 104 -1.25 -3.74 10.75
N GLU A 105 -2.12 -4.51 11.41
CA GLU A 105 -2.63 -5.78 10.88
C GLU A 105 -3.49 -5.57 9.63
N LEU A 106 -4.35 -4.55 9.60
CA LEU A 106 -5.13 -4.18 8.41
C LEU A 106 -4.24 -3.73 7.24
N GLU A 107 -3.18 -2.96 7.51
CA GLU A 107 -2.20 -2.58 6.48
C GLU A 107 -1.48 -3.81 5.90
N LYS A 108 -1.11 -4.78 6.75
CA LYS A 108 -0.55 -6.07 6.31
C LYS A 108 -1.55 -6.88 5.48
N ILE A 109 -2.84 -6.81 5.81
CA ILE A 109 -3.89 -7.46 5.01
C ILE A 109 -3.98 -6.81 3.63
N GLN A 110 -4.00 -5.48 3.52
CA GLN A 110 -3.99 -4.79 2.21
C GLN A 110 -2.77 -5.18 1.37
N CYS A 111 -1.57 -5.24 1.98
CA CYS A 111 -0.38 -5.75 1.30
C CYS A 111 -0.56 -7.19 0.81
N SER A 112 -1.14 -8.05 1.64
CA SER A 112 -1.40 -9.45 1.28
C SER A 112 -2.45 -9.59 0.18
N LEU A 113 -3.47 -8.72 0.14
CA LEU A 113 -4.47 -8.68 -0.93
C LEU A 113 -3.84 -8.26 -2.27
N GLN A 114 -2.82 -7.40 -2.27
CA GLN A 114 -2.05 -7.07 -3.47
C GLN A 114 -1.28 -8.30 -4.01
N ASP A 115 -0.71 -9.11 -3.13
CA ASP A 115 -0.04 -10.36 -3.49
C ASP A 115 -1.05 -11.39 -4.04
N VAL A 116 -2.23 -11.51 -3.41
CA VAL A 116 -3.34 -12.33 -3.89
C VAL A 116 -3.79 -11.86 -5.28
N GLY A 117 -3.95 -10.55 -5.48
CA GLY A 117 -4.27 -9.99 -6.79
C GLY A 117 -3.22 -10.35 -7.85
N SER A 118 -1.94 -10.30 -7.50
CA SER A 118 -0.86 -10.70 -8.42
C SER A 118 -0.93 -12.19 -8.80
N ALA A 119 -1.29 -13.06 -7.85
CA ALA A 119 -1.51 -14.48 -8.09
C ALA A 119 -2.74 -14.75 -8.95
N LEU A 120 -3.87 -14.10 -8.66
CA LEU A 120 -5.11 -14.21 -9.45
C LEU A 120 -4.91 -13.74 -10.89
N ALA A 121 -4.16 -12.65 -11.09
CA ALA A 121 -3.81 -12.12 -12.40
C ALA A 121 -2.87 -13.04 -13.19
N THR A 122 -2.42 -14.16 -12.62
CA THR A 122 -1.49 -15.12 -13.23
C THR A 122 -2.14 -16.50 -13.38
N PRO A 123 -3.06 -16.69 -14.35
CA PRO A 123 -3.70 -17.99 -14.57
C PRO A 123 -2.68 -19.08 -14.87
N ARG A 124 -2.76 -20.23 -14.17
CA ARG A 124 -1.83 -21.35 -14.35
C ARG A 124 -1.83 -21.92 -15.77
N SER A 125 -2.95 -21.80 -16.50
CA SER A 125 -3.08 -22.25 -17.88
C SER A 125 -2.18 -21.50 -18.87
N SER A 126 -1.83 -20.24 -18.56
CA SER A 126 -1.02 -19.36 -19.42
C SER A 126 0.29 -18.92 -18.78
N ALA A 127 0.53 -19.31 -17.52
CA ALA A 127 1.72 -18.96 -16.78
C ALA A 127 2.96 -19.75 -17.21
N ARG A 128 4.10 -19.07 -17.29
CA ARG A 128 5.43 -19.70 -17.37
C ARG A 128 5.98 -19.92 -15.97
N GLU A 129 6.97 -20.79 -15.83
CA GLU A 129 7.65 -21.04 -14.55
C GLU A 129 8.09 -19.75 -13.84
N ALA A 130 8.62 -18.78 -14.58
CA ALA A 130 9.04 -17.50 -14.01
C ALA A 130 7.86 -16.74 -13.37
N HIS A 131 6.70 -16.71 -14.02
CA HIS A 131 5.51 -16.04 -13.48
C HIS A 131 5.06 -16.73 -12.18
N LEU A 132 5.01 -18.06 -12.17
CA LEU A 132 4.59 -18.84 -11.01
C LEU A 132 5.53 -18.66 -9.80
N LYS A 133 6.84 -18.50 -10.04
CA LYS A 133 7.81 -18.22 -8.97
C LYS A 133 7.61 -16.84 -8.35
N HIS A 134 7.24 -15.85 -9.16
CA HIS A 134 7.02 -14.47 -8.69
C HIS A 134 5.67 -14.29 -7.99
N THR A 135 4.67 -15.09 -8.33
CA THR A 135 3.31 -14.98 -7.77
C THR A 135 2.96 -16.13 -6.84
N ALA A 136 3.97 -16.80 -6.28
CA ALA A 136 3.77 -17.85 -5.30
C ALA A 136 3.20 -17.27 -4.01
N PHE A 137 2.03 -17.73 -3.61
CA PHE A 137 1.39 -17.34 -2.35
C PHE A 137 1.55 -18.45 -1.32
N GLY A 138 2.29 -18.16 -0.24
CA GLY A 138 2.61 -19.13 0.81
C GLY A 138 1.53 -19.24 1.90
N THR A 139 1.58 -20.30 2.70
CA THR A 139 0.64 -20.55 3.80
C THR A 139 0.89 -19.68 5.03
N GLY A 140 2.03 -18.97 5.10
CA GLY A 140 2.39 -18.16 6.28
C GLY A 140 1.37 -17.08 6.63
N ARG A 141 0.71 -16.47 5.63
CA ARG A 141 -0.34 -15.45 5.85
C ARG A 141 -1.59 -16.04 6.49
N ILE A 142 -1.93 -17.28 6.15
CA ILE A 142 -3.09 -17.97 6.71
C ILE A 142 -2.86 -18.22 8.21
N LEU A 143 -1.68 -18.73 8.56
CA LEU A 143 -1.31 -18.98 9.97
C LEU A 143 -1.24 -17.67 10.80
N GLU A 144 -0.80 -16.56 10.19
CA GLU A 144 -0.79 -15.25 10.84
C GLU A 144 -2.22 -14.78 11.15
N LEU A 145 -3.17 -14.94 10.22
CA LEU A 145 -4.58 -14.62 10.44
C LEU A 145 -5.23 -15.50 11.51
N GLU A 146 -4.96 -16.81 11.51
CA GLU A 146 -5.46 -17.75 12.54
C GLU A 146 -5.01 -17.32 13.94
N GLN A 147 -3.74 -16.94 14.10
CA GLN A 147 -3.22 -16.44 15.38
C GLN A 147 -3.91 -15.16 15.83
N TRP A 148 -4.22 -14.24 14.90
CA TRP A 148 -4.96 -13.02 15.23
C TRP A 148 -6.40 -13.32 15.64
N ILE A 149 -7.08 -14.22 14.93
CA ILE A 149 -8.44 -14.68 15.27
C ILE A 149 -8.46 -15.25 16.70
N ASP A 150 -7.53 -16.13 17.04
CA ASP A 150 -7.44 -16.72 18.38
C ASP A 150 -7.18 -15.64 19.45
N ARG A 151 -6.24 -14.72 19.17
CA ARG A 151 -5.90 -13.61 20.07
C ARG A 151 -7.13 -12.72 20.36
N TYR A 152 -7.88 -12.32 19.33
CA TYR A 152 -9.04 -11.44 19.51
C TYR A 152 -10.23 -12.19 20.13
N SER A 153 -10.46 -13.44 19.73
CA SER A 153 -11.55 -14.25 20.27
C SER A 153 -11.37 -14.54 21.77
N SER A 154 -10.13 -14.75 22.23
CA SER A 154 -9.82 -15.00 23.65
C SER A 154 -10.18 -13.84 24.59
N GLN A 155 -10.35 -12.62 24.05
CA GLN A 155 -10.69 -11.41 24.81
C GLN A 155 -12.20 -11.17 24.86
N LEU A 156 -12.99 -11.95 24.12
CA LEU A 156 -14.44 -11.78 24.00
C LEU A 156 -15.19 -12.83 24.83
N PRO A 157 -16.38 -12.50 25.36
CA PRO A 157 -17.23 -13.49 26.01
C PRO A 157 -17.74 -14.53 24.99
N PRO A 158 -18.07 -15.76 25.44
CA PRO A 158 -18.65 -16.78 24.57
C PRO A 158 -19.92 -16.29 23.87
N LEU A 159 -19.98 -16.47 22.55
CA LEU A 159 -21.12 -16.07 21.73
C LEU A 159 -22.30 -17.05 21.92
N THR A 160 -23.48 -16.54 22.27
CA THR A 160 -24.68 -17.35 22.52
C THR A 160 -25.76 -17.21 21.44
N ALA A 161 -25.69 -16.17 20.61
CA ALA A 161 -26.62 -15.90 19.52
C ALA A 161 -25.92 -15.15 18.38
N PHE A 162 -26.56 -15.09 17.20
CA PHE A 162 -26.04 -14.30 16.07
C PHE A 162 -26.07 -12.79 16.35
N ILE A 163 -25.07 -12.07 15.83
CA ILE A 163 -24.95 -10.61 15.93
C ILE A 163 -25.52 -9.98 14.65
N LEU A 164 -26.21 -8.84 14.80
CA LEU A 164 -26.64 -8.01 13.66
C LEU A 164 -25.49 -7.06 13.26
N PRO A 165 -25.04 -7.10 11.98
CA PRO A 165 -24.02 -6.19 11.47
C PRO A 165 -24.45 -4.72 11.43
#